data_AF-A0A936WCR1-F1
#
_entry.id   AF-A0A936WCR1-F1
#
_cell.length_a   1.000
_cell.length_b   1.000
_cell.length_c   1.000
_cell.angle_alpha   90.00
_cell.angle_beta   90.00
_cell.angle_gamma   90.00
#
_symmetry.space_group_name_H-M   'P 1'
#
loop_
_entity.id
_entity.type
_entity.pdbx_description
1 polymer ?
#
loop_
_entity_poly.entity_id
_entity_poly.type
_entity_poly.pdbx_seq_one_letter_code
_entity_poly.pdbx_strand_id
1 'polypeptide(L)'
;MGAKLVTADKSCTAPAIPAGGKDFVNFAYSGPALEGIWQSGGDGETTSLDRTREGYFEIIEMGTITNTAINAAITHASGVPTNCAVVQAATMDMGPASALVVGGQSARAFKATGGLSGTASLVNVAGGTDYGYAPVVLEGFSPPGVENIWFAGQIYLPDLSFADRLAGLLQWSVVSSTWYAGVDAVGALLMHDNIINEYVLDSATLSGTDWVITMPTKRDNVPVHNPSVVTDHTQLFSPFTRKFWLGGVCERFQYRFTNRENYSISFVGFTGEDGSVPLCWTSTVVGFSKTPGLAVNNSLLGSTNKTELGDTLNGEWLAEDEV
;
A
#
# COMPACT_ATOMS: atom_id res chain seq x y z
N MET A 1 18.52 9.32 -0.90
CA MET A 1 18.82 8.02 -1.58
C MET A 1 17.57 7.18 -1.47
N GLY A 2 17.07 6.53 -2.52
CA GLY A 2 15.81 5.77 -2.43
C GLY A 2 15.90 4.42 -1.73
N ALA A 3 14.76 3.76 -1.60
CA ALA A 3 14.66 2.34 -1.31
C ALA A 3 15.06 1.48 -2.52
N LYS A 4 15.28 0.20 -2.26
CA LYS A 4 15.77 -0.78 -3.24
C LYS A 4 15.16 -2.14 -2.93
N LEU A 5 14.73 -2.86 -3.97
CA LEU A 5 14.35 -4.26 -3.90
C LEU A 5 15.58 -5.14 -4.05
N VAL A 6 15.79 -6.02 -3.08
CA VAL A 6 16.81 -7.08 -3.11
C VAL A 6 16.14 -8.41 -2.87
N THR A 7 16.65 -9.46 -3.48
CA THR A 7 16.21 -10.83 -3.21
C THR A 7 17.43 -11.75 -3.14
N ALA A 8 17.42 -12.66 -2.15
CA ALA A 8 18.36 -13.77 -2.08
C ALA A 8 17.73 -15.07 -2.63
N ASP A 9 16.45 -15.02 -3.01
CA ASP A 9 15.74 -16.15 -3.60
C ASP A 9 16.25 -16.44 -5.01
N LYS A 10 16.20 -17.71 -5.39
CA LYS A 10 16.73 -18.20 -6.67
C LYS A 10 15.65 -18.30 -7.75
N SER A 11 14.39 -18.00 -7.44
CA SER A 11 13.31 -17.98 -8.43
C SER A 11 13.60 -16.97 -9.53
N CYS A 12 13.08 -17.26 -10.72
CA CYS A 12 13.19 -16.33 -11.83
C CYS A 12 12.37 -15.08 -11.55
N THR A 13 12.98 -13.90 -11.71
CA THR A 13 12.27 -12.63 -11.77
C THR A 13 12.24 -12.14 -13.22
N ALA A 14 11.16 -11.48 -13.63
CA ALA A 14 11.01 -10.93 -14.97
C ALA A 14 10.59 -9.45 -14.87
N PRO A 15 11.46 -8.49 -15.23
CA PRO A 15 12.86 -8.65 -15.63
C PRO A 15 13.76 -9.16 -14.49
N ALA A 16 14.99 -9.57 -14.85
CA ALA A 16 15.98 -10.03 -13.88
C ALA A 16 16.31 -8.93 -12.86
N ILE A 17 16.20 -9.23 -11.56
CA ILE A 17 16.69 -8.36 -10.49
C ILE A 17 18.21 -8.55 -10.40
N PRO A 18 19.02 -7.48 -10.57
CA PRO A 18 20.47 -7.59 -10.48
C PRO A 18 20.93 -8.05 -9.08
N ALA A 19 22.14 -8.63 -8.99
CA ALA A 19 22.71 -9.07 -7.71
C ALA A 19 22.81 -7.94 -6.66
N GLY A 20 23.00 -6.69 -7.09
CA GLY A 20 23.01 -5.51 -6.24
C GLY A 20 21.62 -4.91 -5.96
N GLY A 21 20.55 -5.62 -6.31
CA GLY A 21 19.16 -5.19 -6.23
C GLY A 21 18.74 -4.22 -7.34
N LYS A 22 17.45 -3.87 -7.32
CA LYS A 22 16.80 -2.91 -8.21
C LYS A 22 16.36 -1.70 -7.39
N ASP A 23 16.88 -0.53 -7.72
CA ASP A 23 16.46 0.72 -7.06
C ASP A 23 15.02 1.05 -7.44
N PHE A 24 14.28 1.59 -6.47
CA PHE A 24 12.98 2.19 -6.75
C PHE A 24 13.18 3.48 -7.55
N VAL A 25 12.21 3.78 -8.40
CA VAL A 25 12.24 4.92 -9.32
C VAL A 25 11.05 5.82 -9.04
N ASN A 26 11.15 7.08 -9.46
CA ASN A 26 10.16 8.12 -9.20
C ASN A 26 9.24 8.40 -10.40
N PHE A 27 9.19 7.52 -11.41
CA PHE A 27 8.48 7.78 -12.66
C PHE A 27 6.98 8.06 -12.50
N ALA A 28 6.36 7.57 -11.42
CA ALA A 28 4.95 7.83 -11.12
C ALA A 28 4.68 9.27 -10.63
N TYR A 29 5.72 10.00 -10.18
CA TYR A 29 5.58 11.30 -9.53
C TYR A 29 6.65 12.35 -9.93
N SER A 30 7.46 12.11 -10.96
CA SER A 30 8.55 13.01 -11.39
C SER A 30 8.30 13.82 -12.67
N GLY A 31 7.16 13.60 -13.34
CA GLY A 31 6.74 14.23 -14.58
C GLY A 31 5.89 15.49 -14.37
N PRO A 32 5.21 15.98 -15.42
CA PRO A 32 4.26 17.09 -15.31
C PRO A 32 3.01 16.67 -14.51
N ALA A 33 2.60 17.47 -13.53
CA ALA A 33 1.29 17.27 -12.90
C ALA A 33 0.16 17.69 -13.86
N LEU A 34 -0.74 16.76 -14.16
CA LEU A 34 -1.98 17.02 -14.88
C LEU A 34 -3.17 16.75 -13.94
N GLU A 35 -4.25 17.49 -14.18
CA GLU A 35 -5.46 17.42 -13.38
C GLU A 35 -6.15 16.06 -13.55
N GLY A 36 -6.56 15.46 -12.44
CA GLY A 36 -7.40 14.27 -12.43
C GLY A 36 -6.78 13.09 -11.69
N ILE A 37 -7.55 12.00 -11.63
CA ILE A 37 -7.17 10.74 -10.97
C ILE A 37 -6.12 9.96 -11.78
N TRP A 38 -6.04 10.20 -13.10
CA TRP A 38 -5.11 9.48 -13.96
C TRP A 38 -3.67 9.95 -13.74
N GLN A 39 -2.77 8.98 -13.59
CA GLN A 39 -1.35 9.23 -13.37
C GLN A 39 -0.78 10.07 -14.51
N SER A 40 -0.44 11.31 -14.19
CA SER A 40 0.07 12.29 -15.14
C SER A 40 1.59 12.28 -15.26
N GLY A 41 2.23 11.33 -14.58
CA GLY A 41 3.68 11.22 -14.45
C GLY A 41 4.23 12.10 -13.33
N GLY A 42 3.55 13.17 -12.94
CA GLY A 42 3.88 14.02 -11.78
C GLY A 42 2.68 14.25 -10.87
N ASP A 43 2.94 14.60 -9.62
CA ASP A 43 1.89 14.90 -8.64
C ASP A 43 2.01 16.30 -8.00
N GLY A 44 2.98 17.10 -8.46
CA GLY A 44 3.19 18.48 -8.01
C GLY A 44 3.99 18.62 -6.71
N GLU A 45 4.36 17.51 -6.07
CA GLU A 45 5.18 17.45 -4.86
C GLU A 45 6.66 17.16 -5.19
N THR A 46 7.50 16.99 -4.17
CA THR A 46 8.90 16.59 -4.36
C THR A 46 9.03 15.31 -5.18
N THR A 47 9.94 15.39 -6.15
CA THR A 47 10.33 14.25 -7.01
C THR A 47 11.44 13.41 -6.35
N SER A 48 11.80 13.71 -5.10
CA SER A 48 12.84 12.98 -4.36
C SER A 48 12.52 11.49 -4.25
N LEU A 49 13.57 10.67 -4.38
CA LEU A 49 13.50 9.25 -4.08
C LEU A 49 13.31 8.97 -2.59
N ASP A 50 13.42 9.95 -1.69
CA ASP A 50 13.15 9.73 -0.27
C ASP A 50 11.70 9.30 -0.01
N ARG A 51 10.75 9.65 -0.91
CA ARG A 51 9.36 9.17 -0.89
C ARG A 51 9.22 7.66 -1.09
N THR A 52 10.27 6.97 -1.55
CA THR A 52 10.27 5.51 -1.71
C THR A 52 10.63 4.77 -0.42
N ARG A 53 11.04 5.49 0.65
CA ARG A 53 11.51 4.90 1.91
C ARG A 53 10.39 4.52 2.87
N GLU A 54 9.21 5.10 2.70
CA GLU A 54 8.05 4.92 3.57
C GLU A 54 6.85 4.55 2.71
N GLY A 55 6.15 3.49 3.07
CA GLY A 55 5.04 2.97 2.28
C GLY A 55 4.67 1.54 2.67
N TYR A 56 3.84 0.94 1.83
CA TYR A 56 3.49 -0.48 1.87
C TYR A 56 3.86 -1.11 0.53
N PHE A 57 3.78 -2.44 0.46
CA PHE A 57 3.91 -3.18 -0.79
C PHE A 57 2.69 -4.05 -1.01
N GLU A 58 2.34 -4.23 -2.27
CA GLU A 58 1.26 -5.09 -2.73
C GLU A 58 1.88 -6.25 -3.52
N ILE A 59 1.35 -7.46 -3.31
CA ILE A 59 1.75 -8.64 -4.07
C ILE A 59 0.48 -9.17 -4.72
N ILE A 60 0.44 -9.13 -6.04
CA ILE A 60 -0.75 -9.49 -6.82
C ILE A 60 -0.41 -10.71 -7.68
N GLU A 61 -1.22 -11.77 -7.55
CA GLU A 61 -1.13 -12.91 -8.46
C GLU A 61 -1.68 -12.49 -9.84
N MET A 62 -0.80 -12.45 -10.85
CA MET A 62 -1.20 -12.02 -12.18
C MET A 62 -1.85 -13.12 -13.03
N GLY A 63 -1.63 -14.37 -12.68
CA GLY A 63 -2.11 -15.54 -13.41
C GLY A 63 -1.24 -16.77 -13.16
N THR A 64 -1.67 -17.90 -13.70
CA THR A 64 -0.98 -19.19 -13.57
C THR A 64 -0.33 -19.61 -14.90
N ILE A 65 0.93 -20.04 -14.83
CA ILE A 65 1.68 -20.52 -16.00
C ILE A 65 1.37 -22.01 -16.21
N THR A 66 0.88 -22.39 -17.39
CA THR A 66 0.58 -23.80 -17.72
C THR A 66 1.40 -24.35 -18.90
N ASN A 67 2.08 -23.48 -19.64
CA ASN A 67 2.99 -23.88 -20.73
C ASN A 67 4.08 -24.81 -20.18
N THR A 68 4.18 -26.02 -20.74
CA THR A 68 5.04 -27.07 -20.17
C THR A 68 6.53 -26.74 -20.31
N ALA A 69 6.94 -26.12 -21.41
CA ALA A 69 8.32 -25.72 -21.63
C ALA A 69 8.74 -24.57 -20.69
N ILE A 70 7.88 -23.57 -20.49
CA ILE A 70 8.12 -22.47 -19.55
C ILE A 70 8.15 -23.01 -18.12
N ASN A 71 7.17 -23.83 -17.72
CA ASN A 71 7.13 -24.42 -16.39
C ASN A 71 8.38 -25.24 -16.08
N ALA A 72 8.84 -26.08 -17.01
CA ALA A 72 10.08 -26.83 -16.84
C ALA A 72 11.32 -25.92 -16.69
N ALA A 73 11.31 -24.75 -17.34
CA ALA A 73 12.41 -23.78 -17.27
C ALA A 73 12.46 -23.02 -15.93
N ILE A 74 11.30 -22.66 -15.37
CA ILE A 74 11.21 -21.86 -14.13
C ILE A 74 11.09 -22.71 -12.85
N THR A 75 10.77 -23.99 -12.99
CA THR A 75 10.73 -24.93 -11.85
C THR A 75 12.15 -25.21 -11.36
N HIS A 76 12.32 -25.28 -10.04
CA HIS A 76 13.60 -25.58 -9.42
C HIS A 76 14.04 -27.01 -9.71
N ALA A 77 15.22 -27.17 -10.31
CA ALA A 77 15.94 -28.41 -10.42
C ALA A 77 17.28 -28.26 -9.68
N SER A 78 17.53 -29.09 -8.67
CA SER A 78 18.73 -28.96 -7.80
C SER A 78 18.88 -27.58 -7.14
N GLY A 79 17.76 -26.97 -6.73
CA GLY A 79 17.76 -25.73 -5.95
C GLY A 79 17.95 -24.43 -6.75
N VAL A 80 17.88 -24.47 -8.08
CA VAL A 80 17.78 -23.30 -8.98
C VAL A 80 16.80 -23.60 -10.13
N PRO A 81 16.12 -22.60 -10.71
CA PRO A 81 15.42 -22.79 -11.97
C PRO A 81 16.37 -23.19 -13.09
N THR A 82 15.90 -24.05 -13.99
CA THR A 82 16.73 -24.59 -15.09
C THR A 82 17.12 -23.51 -16.11
N ASN A 83 16.22 -22.57 -16.43
CA ASN A 83 16.48 -21.53 -17.42
C ASN A 83 15.56 -20.30 -17.27
N CYS A 84 15.98 -19.32 -16.47
CA CYS A 84 15.24 -18.06 -16.31
C CYS A 84 15.22 -17.17 -17.57
N ALA A 85 16.12 -17.37 -18.53
CA ALA A 85 16.14 -16.57 -19.74
C ALA A 85 14.84 -16.71 -20.56
N VAL A 86 14.12 -17.82 -20.39
CA VAL A 86 12.82 -18.04 -21.05
C VAL A 86 11.82 -16.98 -20.63
N VAL A 87 11.71 -16.62 -19.35
CA VAL A 87 10.74 -15.60 -18.87
C VAL A 87 11.30 -14.19 -18.82
N GLN A 88 12.62 -14.04 -18.97
CA GLN A 88 13.33 -12.75 -18.97
C GLN A 88 13.52 -12.18 -20.38
N ALA A 89 13.08 -12.89 -21.41
CA ALA A 89 13.16 -12.41 -22.79
C ALA A 89 12.38 -11.09 -22.96
N ALA A 90 12.95 -10.11 -23.67
CA ALA A 90 12.28 -8.84 -23.94
C ALA A 90 10.98 -8.99 -24.76
N THR A 91 10.84 -10.10 -25.48
CA THR A 91 9.64 -10.47 -26.25
C THR A 91 8.64 -11.29 -25.44
N MET A 92 8.90 -11.54 -24.15
CA MET A 92 7.99 -12.32 -23.33
C MET A 92 6.71 -11.54 -23.10
N ASP A 93 5.61 -12.13 -23.56
CA ASP A 93 4.25 -11.65 -23.33
C ASP A 93 3.39 -12.83 -22.91
N MET A 94 2.87 -12.78 -21.68
CA MET A 94 1.96 -13.79 -21.14
C MET A 94 0.54 -13.26 -20.97
N GLY A 95 0.26 -12.08 -21.52
CA GLY A 95 -1.05 -11.45 -21.50
C GLY A 95 -2.13 -12.27 -22.23
N PRO A 96 -3.41 -11.93 -22.05
CA PRO A 96 -4.53 -12.69 -22.58
C PRO A 96 -4.58 -12.70 -24.12
N ALA A 97 -4.02 -11.68 -24.77
CA ALA A 97 -3.94 -11.56 -26.23
C ALA A 97 -2.63 -12.10 -26.83
N SER A 98 -1.74 -12.69 -26.01
CA SER A 98 -0.44 -13.16 -26.47
C SER A 98 -0.57 -14.26 -27.52
N ALA A 99 0.02 -14.03 -28.69
CA ALA A 99 0.20 -15.03 -29.74
C ALA A 99 1.54 -15.78 -29.63
N LEU A 100 2.31 -15.54 -28.56
CA LEU A 100 3.61 -16.13 -28.37
C LEU A 100 3.51 -17.65 -28.15
N VAL A 101 4.34 -18.39 -28.86
CA VAL A 101 4.44 -19.86 -28.75
C VAL A 101 5.84 -20.23 -28.30
N VAL A 102 5.92 -20.99 -27.21
CA VAL A 102 7.17 -21.54 -26.65
C VAL A 102 6.98 -23.05 -26.49
N GLY A 103 7.93 -23.84 -27.02
CA GLY A 103 7.84 -25.30 -26.94
C GLY A 103 6.62 -25.89 -27.64
N GLY A 104 6.10 -25.23 -28.68
CA GLY A 104 4.90 -25.66 -29.41
C GLY A 104 3.57 -25.41 -28.70
N GLN A 105 3.57 -24.73 -27.55
CA GLN A 105 2.37 -24.36 -26.80
C GLN A 105 2.28 -22.84 -26.63
N SER A 106 1.08 -22.31 -26.45
CA SER A 106 0.88 -20.89 -26.13
C SER A 106 1.63 -20.53 -24.84
N ALA A 107 2.32 -19.40 -24.84
CA ALA A 107 3.06 -18.87 -23.70
C ALA A 107 2.20 -17.99 -22.78
N ARG A 108 0.89 -17.87 -23.03
CA ARG A 108 0.00 -17.06 -22.20
C ARG A 108 -0.14 -17.63 -20.79
N ALA A 109 -0.35 -16.75 -19.82
CA ALA A 109 -0.83 -17.13 -18.50
C ALA A 109 -2.33 -17.42 -18.55
N PHE A 110 -2.79 -18.24 -17.60
CA PHE A 110 -4.19 -18.59 -17.38
C PHE A 110 -4.66 -17.96 -16.08
N LYS A 111 -5.95 -18.17 -15.78
CA LYS A 111 -6.61 -17.56 -14.61
C LYS A 111 -5.83 -17.85 -13.34
N ALA A 112 -5.66 -16.80 -12.54
CA ALA A 112 -5.11 -16.89 -11.20
C ALA A 112 -5.87 -17.96 -10.41
N THR A 113 -5.15 -18.80 -9.69
CA THR A 113 -5.73 -19.93 -8.94
C THR A 113 -5.83 -19.64 -7.45
N GLY A 114 -5.25 -18.53 -6.98
CA GLY A 114 -5.19 -18.17 -5.58
C GLY A 114 -4.05 -18.89 -4.86
N GLY A 115 -4.14 -18.91 -3.52
CA GLY A 115 -3.14 -19.54 -2.67
C GLY A 115 -1.93 -18.67 -2.35
N LEU A 116 -1.93 -17.40 -2.79
CA LEU A 116 -0.94 -16.42 -2.34
C LEU A 116 -1.04 -16.25 -0.83
N SER A 117 0.08 -16.47 -0.14
CA SER A 117 0.23 -16.28 1.29
C SER A 117 1.64 -15.77 1.56
N GLY A 118 1.82 -15.09 2.68
CA GLY A 118 3.12 -14.53 3.02
C GLY A 118 3.16 -14.02 4.45
N THR A 119 4.37 -13.66 4.86
CA THR A 119 4.67 -12.98 6.12
C THR A 119 5.61 -11.85 5.81
N ALA A 120 5.53 -10.76 6.57
CA ALA A 120 6.42 -9.64 6.41
C ALA A 120 7.02 -9.22 7.75
N SER A 121 8.20 -8.63 7.70
CA SER A 121 8.98 -8.23 8.86
C SER A 121 9.69 -6.92 8.55
N LEU A 122 9.51 -5.92 9.41
CA LEU A 122 10.25 -4.67 9.36
C LEU A 122 11.45 -4.77 10.31
N VAL A 123 12.66 -4.83 9.74
CA VAL A 123 13.89 -5.03 10.50
C VAL A 123 14.71 -3.74 10.53
N ASN A 124 15.01 -3.26 11.74
CA ASN A 124 16.01 -2.22 11.95
C ASN A 124 17.31 -2.85 12.45
N VAL A 125 18.26 -3.03 11.52
CA VAL A 125 19.55 -3.68 11.81
C VAL A 125 20.38 -2.88 12.82
N ALA A 126 20.40 -1.55 12.73
CA ALA A 126 21.18 -0.70 13.62
C ALA A 126 20.61 -0.70 15.04
N GLY A 127 19.28 -0.76 15.17
CA GLY A 127 18.57 -0.87 16.44
C GLY A 127 18.47 -2.29 16.99
N GLY A 128 18.76 -3.32 16.18
CA GLY A 128 18.60 -4.73 16.56
C GLY A 128 17.14 -5.12 16.79
N THR A 129 16.19 -4.47 16.12
CA THR A 129 14.74 -4.73 16.29
C THR A 129 14.13 -5.34 15.04
N ASP A 130 13.10 -6.17 15.26
CA ASP A 130 12.31 -6.83 14.21
C ASP A 130 10.83 -6.74 14.59
N TYR A 131 10.00 -6.25 13.66
CA TYR A 131 8.56 -6.15 13.79
C TYR A 131 7.89 -7.02 12.72
N GLY A 132 7.39 -8.19 13.13
CA GLY A 132 6.58 -9.04 12.25
C GLY A 132 5.18 -8.45 12.07
N TYR A 133 4.66 -8.47 10.84
CA TYR A 133 3.27 -8.14 10.55
C TYR A 133 2.67 -9.13 9.55
N ALA A 134 1.40 -9.43 9.75
CA ALA A 134 0.64 -10.28 8.83
C ALA A 134 0.14 -9.43 7.65
N PRO A 135 0.30 -9.89 6.40
CA PRO A 135 -0.29 -9.20 5.26
C PRO A 135 -1.82 -9.34 5.28
N VAL A 136 -2.51 -8.31 4.79
CA VAL A 136 -3.95 -8.40 4.48
C VAL A 136 -4.12 -9.13 3.16
N VAL A 137 -4.86 -10.24 3.16
CA VAL A 137 -5.05 -11.08 1.97
C VAL A 137 -6.45 -10.85 1.39
N LEU A 138 -6.49 -10.50 0.10
CA LEU A 138 -7.72 -10.40 -0.67
C LEU A 138 -7.86 -11.63 -1.56
N GLU A 139 -8.84 -12.49 -1.24
CA GLU A 139 -9.17 -13.65 -2.07
C GLU A 139 -10.04 -13.24 -3.26
N GLY A 140 -9.88 -13.91 -4.40
CA GLY A 140 -10.70 -13.66 -5.58
C GLY A 140 -10.44 -12.28 -6.21
N PHE A 141 -9.22 -11.75 -6.06
CA PHE A 141 -8.85 -10.40 -6.52
C PHE A 141 -9.18 -10.18 -8.00
N SER A 142 -8.78 -11.07 -8.92
CA SER A 142 -9.05 -10.87 -10.35
C SER A 142 -10.51 -11.18 -10.73
N PRO A 143 -11.17 -10.33 -11.56
CA PRO A 143 -12.55 -10.55 -11.98
C PRO A 143 -12.76 -11.93 -12.65
N PRO A 144 -13.90 -12.59 -12.45
CA PRO A 144 -14.09 -13.99 -12.82
C PRO A 144 -14.02 -14.25 -14.33
N GLY A 145 -14.32 -13.25 -15.15
CA GLY A 145 -14.27 -13.31 -16.62
C GLY A 145 -12.93 -12.90 -17.23
N VAL A 146 -11.93 -12.56 -16.41
CA VAL A 146 -10.59 -12.18 -16.87
C VAL A 146 -9.68 -13.42 -16.88
N GLU A 147 -9.05 -13.68 -18.03
CA GLU A 147 -8.14 -14.83 -18.20
C GLU A 147 -6.85 -14.64 -17.42
N ASN A 148 -6.27 -13.46 -17.40
CA ASN A 148 -5.14 -13.09 -16.53
C ASN A 148 -4.99 -11.55 -16.54
N ILE A 149 -4.25 -11.02 -15.57
CA ILE A 149 -3.89 -9.59 -15.48
C ILE A 149 -2.38 -9.43 -15.61
N TRP A 150 -1.77 -10.19 -16.53
CA TRP A 150 -0.34 -10.10 -16.77
C TRP A 150 0.01 -8.77 -17.44
N PHE A 151 1.07 -8.15 -16.94
CA PHE A 151 1.70 -6.98 -17.52
C PHE A 151 3.21 -7.17 -17.56
N ALA A 152 3.85 -6.66 -18.61
CA ALA A 152 5.31 -6.68 -18.70
C ALA A 152 5.92 -5.84 -17.58
N GLY A 153 7.06 -6.26 -17.01
CA GLY A 153 7.68 -5.62 -15.84
C GLY A 153 8.33 -4.24 -16.06
N GLN A 154 7.75 -3.41 -16.93
CA GLN A 154 8.11 -2.01 -17.19
C GLN A 154 6.93 -1.05 -17.01
N ILE A 155 5.76 -1.57 -16.65
CA ILE A 155 4.58 -0.79 -16.30
C ILE A 155 4.26 -1.01 -14.82
N TYR A 156 3.66 -0.02 -14.17
CA TYR A 156 3.23 -0.08 -12.77
C TYR A 156 1.92 -0.86 -12.57
N LEU A 157 1.46 -1.55 -13.61
CA LEU A 157 0.27 -2.39 -13.62
C LEU A 157 0.68 -3.86 -13.49
N PRO A 158 -0.19 -4.72 -12.93
CA PRO A 158 -1.51 -4.39 -12.38
C PRO A 158 -1.41 -3.68 -11.03
N ASP A 159 -2.47 -2.97 -10.67
CA ASP A 159 -2.68 -2.35 -9.36
C ASP A 159 -4.08 -2.70 -8.82
N LEU A 160 -4.48 -2.10 -7.70
CA LEU A 160 -5.77 -2.36 -7.05
C LEU A 160 -7.00 -2.06 -7.93
N SER A 161 -6.86 -1.27 -9.00
CA SER A 161 -7.97 -1.00 -9.93
C SER A 161 -8.41 -2.23 -10.74
N PHE A 162 -7.55 -3.25 -10.82
CA PHE A 162 -7.82 -4.52 -11.50
C PHE A 162 -8.62 -5.52 -10.68
N ALA A 163 -9.00 -5.16 -9.44
CA ALA A 163 -9.81 -6.02 -8.60
C ALA A 163 -11.20 -6.30 -9.20
N ASP A 164 -11.84 -7.39 -8.76
CA ASP A 164 -13.26 -7.62 -8.99
C ASP A 164 -14.10 -6.50 -8.35
N ARG A 165 -15.22 -6.19 -8.98
CA ARG A 165 -16.18 -5.20 -8.51
C ARG A 165 -17.07 -5.74 -7.38
N LEU A 166 -17.03 -7.04 -7.15
CA LEU A 166 -17.74 -7.70 -6.07
C LEU A 166 -16.86 -7.71 -4.81
N ALA A 167 -17.25 -6.94 -3.80
CA ALA A 167 -16.69 -7.04 -2.46
C ALA A 167 -17.50 -8.03 -1.64
N GLY A 168 -16.83 -8.99 -0.99
CA GLY A 168 -17.46 -9.96 -0.09
C GLY A 168 -16.71 -10.03 1.23
N LEU A 169 -17.43 -9.86 2.34
CA LEU A 169 -16.88 -10.01 3.70
C LEU A 169 -17.60 -11.17 4.40
N LEU A 170 -16.83 -12.06 5.01
CA LEU A 170 -17.35 -13.13 5.85
C LEU A 170 -17.36 -12.68 7.31
N GLN A 171 -18.56 -12.53 7.89
CA GLN A 171 -18.74 -12.36 9.34
C GLN A 171 -19.49 -13.56 9.93
N TRP A 172 -20.82 -13.53 9.83
CA TRP A 172 -21.72 -14.64 10.21
C TRP A 172 -22.42 -15.27 8.99
N SER A 173 -22.52 -14.47 7.93
CA SER A 173 -22.88 -14.83 6.57
C SER A 173 -21.99 -14.02 5.63
N VAL A 174 -21.95 -14.40 4.36
CA VAL A 174 -21.31 -13.55 3.34
C VAL A 174 -22.17 -12.30 3.15
N VAL A 175 -21.61 -11.14 3.47
CA VAL A 175 -22.18 -9.85 3.10
C VAL A 175 -21.46 -9.39 1.84
N SER A 176 -22.20 -9.17 0.77
CA SER A 176 -21.63 -8.80 -0.53
C SER A 176 -22.20 -7.48 -1.04
N SER A 177 -21.35 -6.70 -1.70
CA SER A 177 -21.74 -5.46 -2.39
C SER A 177 -21.03 -5.38 -3.75
N THR A 178 -21.71 -4.78 -4.73
CA THR A 178 -21.15 -4.59 -6.08
C THR A 178 -20.88 -3.11 -6.31
N TRP A 179 -19.69 -2.80 -6.81
CA TRP A 179 -19.21 -1.45 -7.01
C TRP A 179 -19.02 -1.10 -8.49
N TYR A 180 -18.76 0.18 -8.78
CA TYR A 180 -18.55 0.63 -10.15
C TYR A 180 -17.15 0.24 -10.66
N ALA A 181 -16.13 0.42 -9.83
CA ALA A 181 -14.75 0.00 -10.10
C ALA A 181 -14.24 -1.04 -9.08
N GLY A 182 -13.20 -1.79 -9.46
CA GLY A 182 -12.55 -2.75 -8.57
C GLY A 182 -11.88 -2.09 -7.37
N VAL A 183 -11.27 -0.92 -7.59
CA VAL A 183 -10.64 -0.15 -6.50
C VAL A 183 -11.63 0.31 -5.44
N ASP A 184 -12.88 0.60 -5.82
CA ASP A 184 -13.95 0.94 -4.87
C ASP A 184 -14.31 -0.28 -4.01
N ALA A 185 -14.36 -1.47 -4.61
CA ALA A 185 -14.62 -2.72 -3.91
C ALA A 185 -13.48 -3.04 -2.91
N VAL A 186 -12.22 -2.84 -3.31
CA VAL A 186 -11.06 -2.96 -2.41
C VAL A 186 -11.12 -1.93 -1.29
N GLY A 187 -11.44 -0.67 -1.62
CA GLY A 187 -11.60 0.39 -0.64
C GLY A 187 -12.67 0.04 0.39
N ALA A 188 -13.82 -0.47 -0.05
CA ALA A 188 -14.91 -0.89 0.82
C ALA A 188 -14.56 -2.07 1.72
N LEU A 189 -13.67 -2.97 1.29
CA LEU A 189 -13.20 -4.10 2.11
C LEU A 189 -12.17 -3.69 3.17
N LEU A 190 -11.38 -2.65 2.89
CA LEU A 190 -10.28 -2.20 3.75
C LEU A 190 -10.65 -1.01 4.65
N MET A 191 -11.69 -0.26 4.32
CA MET A 191 -12.12 0.89 5.12
C MET A 191 -12.72 0.44 6.45
N HIS A 192 -12.42 1.20 7.50
CA HIS A 192 -12.95 1.03 8.84
C HIS A 192 -13.45 2.38 9.34
N ASP A 193 -14.53 2.37 10.12
CA ASP A 193 -15.06 3.56 10.80
C ASP A 193 -14.19 3.97 11.99
N ASN A 194 -13.63 2.99 12.69
CA ASN A 194 -12.72 3.21 13.80
C ASN A 194 -11.52 2.25 13.81
N ILE A 195 -10.37 2.74 14.26
CA ILE A 195 -9.18 1.93 14.54
C ILE A 195 -8.90 1.99 16.05
N ILE A 196 -8.84 0.83 16.70
CA ILE A 196 -8.62 0.74 18.15
C ILE A 196 -7.41 -0.15 18.40
N ASN A 197 -6.43 0.34 19.15
CA ASN A 197 -5.24 -0.42 19.51
C ASN A 197 -4.61 0.12 20.82
N GLU A 198 -3.64 -0.64 21.34
CA GLU A 198 -2.86 -0.31 22.54
C GLU A 198 -1.63 0.53 22.19
N TYR A 199 -1.20 1.39 23.12
CA TYR A 199 0.08 2.09 23.06
C TYR A 199 0.72 2.14 24.44
N VAL A 200 2.05 2.16 24.48
CA VAL A 200 2.84 2.19 25.72
C VAL A 200 3.76 3.39 25.72
N LEU A 201 3.67 4.17 26.79
CA LEU A 201 4.56 5.29 27.09
C LEU A 201 5.17 5.11 28.49
N ASP A 202 6.17 4.24 28.63
CA ASP A 202 6.87 4.07 29.91
C ASP A 202 8.25 4.73 29.87
N SER A 203 8.46 5.71 30.75
CA SER A 203 9.73 6.40 30.89
C SER A 203 10.78 5.57 31.64
N ALA A 204 10.38 4.60 32.47
CA ALA A 204 11.32 3.77 33.21
C ALA A 204 12.01 2.74 32.31
N THR A 205 11.25 2.14 31.38
CA THR A 205 11.78 1.22 30.35
C THR A 205 12.16 1.92 29.03
N LEU A 206 11.96 3.23 28.92
CA LEU A 206 12.10 4.00 27.67
C LEU A 206 11.26 3.42 26.53
N SER A 207 10.06 2.93 26.85
CA SER A 207 9.13 2.38 25.88
C SER A 207 8.33 3.49 25.20
N GLY A 208 8.22 3.38 23.88
CA GLY A 208 7.33 4.15 23.04
C GLY A 208 6.43 3.23 22.22
N THR A 209 5.52 3.82 21.46
CA THR A 209 4.74 3.11 20.46
C THR A 209 4.55 4.03 19.26
N ASP A 210 4.69 3.47 18.06
CA ASP A 210 4.36 4.10 16.79
C ASP A 210 3.31 3.22 16.13
N TRP A 211 2.21 3.80 15.67
CA TRP A 211 1.23 3.13 14.82
C TRP A 211 1.51 3.45 13.36
N VAL A 212 1.39 2.47 12.47
CA VAL A 212 1.48 2.67 11.03
C VAL A 212 0.09 2.52 10.45
N ILE A 213 -0.43 3.60 9.87
CA ILE A 213 -1.74 3.63 9.23
C ILE A 213 -1.54 3.70 7.72
N THR A 214 -2.17 2.79 6.99
CA THR A 214 -2.09 2.72 5.52
C THR A 214 -3.46 2.88 4.89
N MET A 215 -3.52 3.64 3.81
CA MET A 215 -4.70 3.85 2.97
C MET A 215 -4.36 3.43 1.53
N PRO A 216 -4.43 2.12 1.20
CA PRO A 216 -3.89 1.62 -0.06
C PRO A 216 -4.56 2.21 -1.31
N THR A 217 -5.88 2.38 -1.29
CA THR A 217 -6.67 2.87 -2.43
C THR A 217 -6.62 4.39 -2.62
N LYS A 218 -5.90 5.13 -1.77
CA LYS A 218 -5.85 6.60 -1.80
C LYS A 218 -5.25 7.16 -3.09
N ARG A 219 -4.21 6.52 -3.62
CA ARG A 219 -3.59 6.92 -4.90
C ARG A 219 -4.55 6.82 -6.09
N ASP A 220 -5.56 5.97 -6.02
CA ASP A 220 -6.47 5.68 -7.13
C ASP A 220 -7.81 6.43 -7.01
N ASN A 221 -8.09 6.98 -5.82
CA ASN A 221 -9.34 7.70 -5.53
C ASN A 221 -9.14 9.22 -5.34
N VAL A 222 -7.89 9.69 -5.30
CA VAL A 222 -7.59 11.11 -5.13
C VAL A 222 -7.02 11.72 -6.41
N PRO A 223 -7.69 12.74 -6.99
CA PRO A 223 -7.13 13.46 -8.12
C PRO A 223 -5.94 14.34 -7.71
N VAL A 224 -4.97 14.44 -8.62
CA VAL A 224 -3.87 15.42 -8.52
C VAL A 224 -4.41 16.80 -8.89
N HIS A 225 -4.09 17.80 -8.06
CA HIS A 225 -4.38 19.21 -8.35
C HIS A 225 -3.46 19.74 -9.45
N ASN A 226 -4.02 20.48 -10.39
CA ASN A 226 -3.29 21.24 -11.39
C ASN A 226 -3.56 22.75 -11.22
N PRO A 227 -2.56 23.54 -10.80
CA PRO A 227 -2.73 24.97 -10.56
C PRO A 227 -2.95 25.76 -11.86
N SER A 228 -2.74 25.14 -13.02
CA SER A 228 -2.91 25.76 -14.34
C SER A 228 -4.35 25.67 -14.87
N VAL A 229 -5.23 24.89 -14.21
CA VAL A 229 -6.63 24.74 -14.64
C VAL A 229 -7.52 25.68 -13.82
N VAL A 230 -8.26 26.55 -14.50
CA VAL A 230 -9.13 27.56 -13.87
C VAL A 230 -10.42 26.93 -13.31
N THR A 231 -10.80 25.76 -13.82
CA THR A 231 -11.99 25.00 -13.40
C THR A 231 -11.58 23.69 -12.76
N ASP A 232 -11.87 23.57 -11.47
CA ASP A 232 -11.61 22.36 -10.70
C ASP A 232 -12.46 21.20 -11.25
N HIS A 233 -11.83 20.11 -11.70
CA HIS A 233 -12.59 18.93 -12.13
C HIS A 233 -13.22 18.28 -10.90
N THR A 234 -14.56 18.26 -10.85
CA THR A 234 -15.34 17.71 -9.73
C THR A 234 -15.48 16.19 -9.82
N GLN A 235 -14.38 15.46 -9.94
CA GLN A 235 -14.43 14.02 -9.71
C GLN A 235 -14.76 13.77 -8.24
N LEU A 236 -15.62 12.80 -7.97
CA LEU A 236 -15.91 12.35 -6.60
C LEU A 236 -14.66 11.64 -6.06
N PHE A 237 -14.24 12.00 -4.85
CA PHE A 237 -13.01 11.53 -4.20
C PHE A 237 -13.29 10.62 -2.99
N SER A 238 -14.53 10.13 -2.84
CA SER A 238 -14.92 9.20 -1.76
C SER A 238 -14.02 7.95 -1.76
N PRO A 239 -13.56 7.48 -0.58
CA PRO A 239 -13.87 7.96 0.76
C PRO A 239 -13.06 9.19 1.22
N PHE A 240 -12.05 9.61 0.46
CA PHE A 240 -11.21 10.76 0.76
C PHE A 240 -11.99 12.07 0.60
N THR A 241 -11.41 13.18 1.07
CA THR A 241 -12.09 14.49 1.08
C THR A 241 -11.33 15.61 0.36
N ARG A 242 -10.11 15.36 -0.13
CA ARG A 242 -9.24 16.38 -0.72
C ARG A 242 -8.50 15.92 -1.98
N LYS A 243 -8.00 16.89 -2.74
CA LYS A 243 -7.08 16.66 -3.88
C LYS A 243 -5.64 16.58 -3.41
N PHE A 244 -4.81 15.86 -4.16
CA PHE A 244 -3.37 15.79 -3.91
C PHE A 244 -2.68 17.06 -4.37
N TRP A 245 -1.86 17.63 -3.50
CA TRP A 245 -0.97 18.75 -3.81
C TRP A 245 0.24 18.78 -2.87
N LEU A 246 0.85 19.94 -2.73
CA LEU A 246 1.93 20.21 -1.78
C LEU A 246 1.51 19.84 -0.35
N GLY A 247 2.28 18.95 0.27
CA GLY A 247 2.00 18.42 1.62
C GLY A 247 1.04 17.22 1.66
N GLY A 248 0.65 16.68 0.50
CA GLY A 248 -0.19 15.47 0.40
C GLY A 248 -1.70 15.74 0.47
N VAL A 249 -2.46 14.70 0.83
CA VAL A 249 -3.94 14.68 0.88
C VAL A 249 -4.36 14.39 2.30
N CYS A 250 -4.50 15.43 3.11
CA CYS A 250 -4.77 15.28 4.53
C CYS A 250 -6.24 14.96 4.80
N GLU A 251 -6.49 13.71 5.21
CA GLU A 251 -7.74 13.35 5.86
C GLU A 251 -7.67 13.71 7.34
N ARG A 252 -8.83 14.08 7.88
CA ARG A 252 -8.96 14.47 9.28
C ARG A 252 -9.57 13.32 10.03
N PHE A 253 -9.00 12.98 11.18
CA PHE A 253 -9.58 12.02 12.11
C PHE A 253 -9.77 12.64 13.48
N GLN A 254 -10.63 12.01 14.27
CA GLN A 254 -10.78 12.27 15.69
C GLN A 254 -10.18 11.13 16.48
N TYR A 255 -9.79 11.43 17.71
CA TYR A 255 -9.19 10.42 18.56
C TYR A 255 -9.64 10.52 20.00
N ARG A 256 -9.66 9.36 20.65
CA ARG A 256 -10.09 9.17 22.03
C ARG A 256 -9.09 8.29 22.75
N PHE A 257 -8.53 8.81 23.82
CA PHE A 257 -7.72 8.03 24.74
C PHE A 257 -8.60 7.43 25.82
N THR A 258 -8.35 6.18 26.18
CA THR A 258 -9.02 5.49 27.28
C THR A 258 -7.98 4.77 28.13
N ASN A 259 -8.01 5.01 29.44
CA ASN A 259 -7.16 4.28 30.37
C ASN A 259 -7.84 2.99 30.85
N ARG A 260 -7.07 2.15 31.56
CA ARG A 260 -7.56 0.88 32.13
C ARG A 260 -8.76 1.03 33.08
N GLU A 261 -8.92 2.19 33.72
CA GLU A 261 -10.04 2.49 34.61
C GLU A 261 -11.29 2.99 33.85
N ASN A 262 -11.30 2.82 32.52
CA ASN A 262 -12.38 3.25 31.62
C ASN A 262 -12.67 4.76 31.72
N TYR A 263 -11.66 5.54 32.11
CA TYR A 263 -11.70 6.99 32.00
C TYR A 263 -11.19 7.37 30.61
N SER A 264 -12.02 8.12 29.87
CA SER A 264 -11.70 8.55 28.53
C SER A 264 -11.64 10.07 28.41
N ILE A 265 -10.74 10.53 27.56
CA ILE A 265 -10.72 11.90 27.06
C ILE A 265 -10.79 11.83 25.53
N SER A 266 -11.77 12.53 24.95
CA SER A 266 -11.92 12.69 23.51
C SER A 266 -11.42 14.07 23.09
N PHE A 267 -10.73 14.12 21.96
CA PHE A 267 -10.30 15.38 21.34
C PHE A 267 -11.08 15.53 20.04
N VAL A 268 -12.04 16.46 20.04
CA VAL A 268 -12.94 16.71 18.91
C VAL A 268 -12.61 18.08 18.32
N GLY A 269 -12.14 18.11 17.07
CA GLY A 269 -12.03 19.34 16.30
C GLY A 269 -13.35 19.67 15.62
N PHE A 270 -14.23 20.44 16.26
CA PHE A 270 -15.39 21.02 15.59
C PHE A 270 -14.97 22.25 14.78
N THR A 271 -15.28 22.24 13.48
CA THR A 271 -15.35 23.41 12.57
C THR A 271 -14.13 24.35 12.58
N GLY A 272 -13.19 24.13 11.66
CA GLY A 272 -12.40 25.22 11.07
C GLY A 272 -11.09 25.64 11.73
N GLU A 273 -10.82 25.32 13.00
CA GLU A 273 -9.54 25.67 13.67
C GLU A 273 -9.03 24.54 14.61
N ASP A 274 -7.78 24.11 14.37
CA ASP A 274 -6.76 23.57 15.29
C ASP A 274 -7.05 22.44 16.31
N GLY A 275 -8.00 21.54 16.04
CA GLY A 275 -8.16 20.28 16.80
C GLY A 275 -7.97 18.97 16.02
N SER A 276 -7.95 19.02 14.68
CA SER A 276 -7.90 17.82 13.83
C SER A 276 -6.45 17.48 13.46
N VAL A 277 -6.06 16.25 13.72
CA VAL A 277 -4.74 15.73 13.37
C VAL A 277 -4.80 15.13 11.96
N PRO A 278 -3.87 15.46 11.04
CA PRO A 278 -4.00 15.06 9.64
C PRO A 278 -3.29 13.73 9.31
N LEU A 279 -3.92 12.92 8.44
CA LEU A 279 -3.32 11.78 7.74
C LEU A 279 -3.15 12.11 6.25
N CYS A 280 -1.97 12.59 5.88
CA CYS A 280 -1.76 13.20 4.56
C CYS A 280 -1.35 12.23 3.45
N TRP A 281 -0.79 11.07 3.78
CA TRP A 281 -0.19 10.20 2.78
C TRP A 281 -0.88 8.84 2.76
N THR A 282 -0.45 7.99 1.83
CA THR A 282 -0.93 6.60 1.71
C THR A 282 -0.42 5.71 2.85
N SER A 283 0.63 6.10 3.55
CA SER A 283 1.17 5.44 4.73
C SER A 283 1.72 6.48 5.69
N THR A 284 1.09 6.69 6.84
CA THR A 284 1.49 7.68 7.86
C THR A 284 1.76 7.00 9.19
N VAL A 285 2.79 7.48 9.90
CA VAL A 285 3.09 7.02 11.26
C VAL A 285 2.43 7.94 12.28
N VAL A 286 1.68 7.36 13.21
CA VAL A 286 1.10 8.07 14.35
C VAL A 286 1.92 7.72 15.59
N GLY A 287 2.66 8.71 16.10
CA GLY A 287 3.44 8.63 17.33
C GLY A 287 2.64 9.10 18.54
N PHE A 288 3.06 8.67 19.73
CA PHE A 288 2.41 9.01 21.00
C PHE A 288 3.41 9.66 21.96
N SER A 289 2.95 10.69 22.70
CA SER A 289 3.79 11.42 23.66
C SER A 289 3.02 11.83 24.92
N LYS A 290 3.71 11.88 26.07
CA LYS A 290 3.12 12.32 27.36
C LYS A 290 2.89 13.83 27.46
N THR A 291 3.39 14.62 26.49
CA THR A 291 3.34 16.09 26.55
C THR A 291 2.83 16.62 25.21
N PRO A 292 1.56 17.04 25.12
CA PRO A 292 1.02 17.62 23.89
C PRO A 292 1.87 18.79 23.39
N GLY A 293 2.24 18.78 22.11
CA GLY A 293 2.96 19.89 21.47
C GLY A 293 4.47 19.97 21.72
N LEU A 294 5.06 19.08 22.56
CA LEU A 294 6.50 18.84 22.49
C LEU A 294 6.74 17.71 21.49
N ALA A 295 7.39 18.03 20.37
CA ALA A 295 7.99 17.04 19.49
C ALA A 295 9.10 16.31 20.26
N VAL A 296 8.71 15.36 21.12
CA VAL A 296 9.66 14.35 21.59
C VAL A 296 9.92 13.50 20.34
N ASN A 297 11.18 13.44 19.91
CA ASN A 297 11.61 12.62 18.77
C ASN A 297 11.53 11.12 19.12
N ASN A 298 10.40 10.66 19.66
CA ASN A 298 10.13 9.25 19.78
C ASN A 298 9.62 8.82 18.41
N SER A 299 10.55 8.43 17.54
CA SER A 299 10.19 7.75 16.31
C SER A 299 10.91 6.42 16.35
N LEU A 300 10.22 5.40 16.85
CA LEU A 300 10.72 4.03 16.85
C LEU A 300 11.02 3.58 15.43
N LEU A 301 10.23 4.07 14.47
CA LEU A 301 10.34 3.74 13.05
C LEU A 301 11.19 4.73 12.25
N GLY A 302 11.62 5.86 12.85
CA GLY A 302 12.39 6.90 12.17
C GLY A 302 11.66 7.58 11.01
N SER A 303 10.33 7.57 11.03
CA SER A 303 9.48 8.08 9.95
C SER A 303 9.56 9.61 9.84
N THR A 304 9.68 10.08 8.60
CA THR A 304 9.58 11.49 8.21
C THR A 304 8.14 11.90 7.97
N ASN A 305 7.29 10.97 7.54
CA ASN A 305 5.85 11.15 7.51
C ASN A 305 5.22 10.69 8.83
N LYS A 306 5.31 11.58 9.82
CA LYS A 306 4.78 11.32 11.15
C LYS A 306 3.86 12.41 11.64
N THR A 307 2.95 11.97 12.49
CA THR A 307 1.93 12.76 13.15
C THR A 307 1.94 12.36 14.63
N GLU A 308 1.99 13.31 15.55
CA GLU A 308 2.15 13.03 16.98
C GLU A 308 0.87 13.34 17.76
N LEU A 309 0.44 12.41 18.60
CA LEU A 309 -0.68 12.57 19.52
C LEU A 309 -0.16 12.78 20.95
N GLY A 310 -0.67 13.81 21.61
CA GLY A 310 -0.37 14.09 23.01
C GLY A 310 -1.38 13.41 23.93
N ASP A 311 -0.94 12.40 24.67
CA ASP A 311 -1.74 11.79 25.73
C ASP A 311 -1.53 12.53 27.07
N THR A 312 -2.63 12.99 27.65
CA THR A 312 -2.64 13.61 28.99
C THR A 312 -3.13 12.65 30.07
N LEU A 313 -3.68 11.50 29.67
CA LEU A 313 -3.85 10.36 30.53
C LEU A 313 -2.48 9.67 30.59
N ASN A 314 -2.15 8.97 31.68
CA ASN A 314 -1.07 7.99 31.59
C ASN A 314 -1.67 6.71 30.99
N GLY A 315 -2.28 6.83 29.80
CA GLY A 315 -3.23 5.87 29.22
C GLY A 315 -2.55 4.84 28.31
N GLU A 316 -3.28 3.76 28.03
CA GLU A 316 -2.78 2.56 27.34
C GLU A 316 -3.56 2.25 26.03
N TRP A 317 -4.75 2.84 25.80
CA TRP A 317 -5.60 2.51 24.63
C TRP A 317 -6.07 3.77 23.89
N LEU A 318 -6.01 3.75 22.57
CA LEU A 318 -6.55 4.79 21.69
C LEU A 318 -7.63 4.19 20.79
N ALA A 319 -8.72 4.92 20.60
CA ALA A 319 -9.67 4.74 19.51
C ALA A 319 -9.60 5.96 18.58
N GLU A 320 -9.37 5.73 17.30
CA GLU A 320 -9.50 6.70 16.22
C GLU A 320 -10.89 6.54 15.59
N ASP A 321 -11.60 7.65 15.41
CA ASP A 321 -12.91 7.72 14.73
C ASP A 321 -12.77 8.63 13.49
N GLU A 322 -13.08 8.12 12.30
CA GLU A 322 -13.15 8.92 11.07
C GLU A 322 -14.49 9.67 11.01
N VAL A 323 -14.51 10.95 10.58
CA VAL A 323 -15.72 11.81 10.52
C VAL A 323 -16.06 12.28 9.13
#